data_AF-A0A915M684-F1
#
_entry.id   AF-A0A915M684-F1
#
_cell.length_a   1.000
_cell.length_b   1.000
_cell.length_c   1.000
_cell.angle_alpha   90.00
_cell.angle_beta   90.00
_cell.angle_gamma   90.00
#
_symmetry.space_group_name_H-M   'P 1'
#
loop_
_entity.id
_entity.type
_entity.pdbx_description
1 polymer ?
#
loop_
_entity_poly.entity_id
_entity_poly.type
_entity_poly.pdbx_seq_one_letter_code
_entity_poly.pdbx_strand_id
1 'polypeptide(L)'
;MEWLIFAYVLALGMEHFRKLLILEASSILEKIKIFYSKYWNMLTTVAILSYFVGFAFRFDPVRVHSHSRVILAVNSVLWHMKTFDYMSVHPRIGPYITMAGKMVLAMSYIIALLMVTLMAFGVARQSIT
;
A
#
# COMPACT_ATOMS: atom_id res chain seq x y z
N MET A 1 -9.79 -16.96 -15.22
CA MET A 1 -9.35 -15.56 -14.94
C MET A 1 -8.55 -15.45 -13.66
N GLU A 2 -9.01 -16.03 -12.54
CA GLU A 2 -8.33 -15.92 -11.23
C GLU A 2 -6.89 -16.46 -11.22
N TRP A 3 -6.66 -17.59 -11.90
CA TRP A 3 -5.32 -18.17 -12.07
C TRP A 3 -4.36 -17.31 -12.89
N LEU A 4 -4.87 -16.53 -13.86
CA LEU A 4 -4.05 -15.60 -14.64
C LEU A 4 -3.59 -14.42 -13.79
N ILE A 5 -4.48 -13.89 -12.95
CA ILE A 5 -4.14 -12.81 -12.01
C ILE A 5 -3.13 -13.31 -10.99
N PHE A 6 -3.30 -14.54 -10.49
CA PHE A 6 -2.33 -15.17 -9.60
C PHE A 6 -0.96 -15.32 -10.27
N ALA A 7 -0.90 -15.85 -11.49
CA ALA A 7 0.35 -15.97 -12.25
C ALA A 7 1.00 -14.61 -12.52
N TYR A 8 0.20 -13.57 -12.81
CA TYR A 8 0.69 -12.20 -13.02
C TYR A 8 1.32 -11.60 -11.76
N VAL A 9 0.64 -11.71 -10.61
CA VAL A 9 1.17 -11.22 -9.33
C VAL A 9 2.41 -12.01 -8.92
N LEU A 10 2.44 -13.31 -9.18
CA LEU A 10 3.61 -14.15 -8.90
C LEU A 10 4.80 -13.77 -9.78
N ALA A 11 4.60 -13.53 -11.08
CA ALA A 11 5.64 -13.04 -11.98
C ALA A 11 6.18 -11.66 -11.54
N LEU A 12 5.29 -10.76 -11.13
CA LEU A 12 5.67 -9.47 -10.54
C LEU A 12 6.47 -9.63 -9.25
N GLY A 13 6.08 -10.56 -8.38
CA GLY A 13 6.83 -10.89 -7.16
C GLY A 13 8.23 -11.43 -7.45
N MET A 14 8.36 -12.32 -8.44
CA MET A 14 9.66 -12.83 -8.89
C MET A 14 10.55 -11.71 -9.45
N GLU A 15 10.00 -10.84 -10.28
CA GLU A 15 10.73 -9.68 -10.81
C GLU A 15 11.14 -8.73 -9.67
N HIS A 16 10.31 -8.59 -8.65
CA HIS A 16 10.64 -7.78 -7.48
C HIS A 16 11.78 -8.38 -6.66
N PHE A 17 11.76 -9.70 -6.47
CA PHE A 17 12.84 -10.44 -5.84
C PHE A 17 14.14 -10.40 -6.64
N ARG A 18 14.07 -10.50 -7.97
CA ARG A 18 15.24 -10.31 -8.84
C ARG A 18 15.84 -8.92 -8.68
N LYS A 19 14.99 -7.87 -8.65
CA LYS A 19 15.43 -6.49 -8.41
C LYS A 19 16.16 -6.36 -7.08
N LEU A 20 15.66 -6.99 -6.01
CA LEU A 20 16.31 -7.04 -4.69
C LEU A 20 17.72 -7.63 -4.73
N LEU A 21 17.94 -8.70 -5.50
CA LEU A 21 19.22 -9.40 -5.57
C LEU A 21 20.30 -8.60 -6.34
N ILE A 22 19.88 -7.87 -7.37
CA ILE A 22 20.76 -7.10 -8.26
C ILE A 22 21.27 -5.77 -7.65
N LEU A 23 20.76 -5.34 -6.48
CA LEU A 23 21.30 -4.14 -5.83
C LEU A 23 22.80 -4.31 -5.53
N GLU A 24 23.57 -3.28 -5.82
CA GLU A 24 25.04 -3.28 -5.83
C GLU A 24 25.66 -3.12 -4.42
N ALA A 25 25.05 -3.72 -3.38
CA ALA A 25 25.59 -3.68 -2.02
C ALA A 25 26.38 -4.96 -1.66
N SER A 26 27.40 -4.83 -0.83
CA SER A 26 28.27 -5.93 -0.40
C SER A 26 27.60 -6.88 0.60
N SER A 27 26.63 -6.39 1.39
CA SER A 27 25.89 -7.15 2.40
C SER A 27 24.38 -7.22 2.11
N ILE A 28 23.79 -8.40 2.29
CA ILE A 28 22.35 -8.68 2.03
C ILE A 28 21.44 -7.78 2.89
N LEU A 29 21.84 -7.50 4.13
CA LEU A 29 21.07 -6.65 5.05
C LEU A 29 21.06 -5.19 4.60
N GLU A 30 22.17 -4.71 4.03
CA GLU A 30 22.25 -3.36 3.48
C GLU A 30 21.41 -3.23 2.19
N LYS A 31 21.41 -4.26 1.33
CA LYS A 31 20.52 -4.31 0.16
C LYS A 31 19.06 -4.14 0.57
N ILE A 32 18.62 -4.90 1.58
CA ILE A 32 17.25 -4.83 2.11
C ILE A 32 16.96 -3.45 2.69
N LYS A 33 17.86 -2.89 3.51
CA LYS A 33 17.67 -1.57 4.12
C LYS A 33 17.54 -0.47 3.05
N ILE A 34 18.41 -0.47 2.04
CA ILE A 34 18.38 0.50 0.94
C ILE A 34 17.12 0.31 0.09
N PHE A 35 16.74 -0.93 -0.17
CA PHE A 35 15.56 -1.27 -0.96
C PHE A 35 14.27 -0.77 -0.29
N TYR A 36 14.08 -1.07 1.00
CA TYR A 36 12.88 -0.63 1.74
C TYR A 36 12.87 0.85 2.10
N SER A 37 14.00 1.55 2.00
CA SER A 37 14.04 3.01 2.18
C SER A 37 13.22 3.76 1.12
N LYS A 38 13.01 3.17 -0.07
CA LYS A 38 12.12 3.73 -1.08
C LYS A 38 10.66 3.42 -0.76
N TYR A 39 9.86 4.45 -0.48
CA TYR A 39 8.43 4.32 -0.13
C TYR A 39 7.62 3.47 -1.14
N TRP A 40 7.79 3.71 -2.43
CA TRP A 40 7.12 2.96 -3.51
C TRP A 40 7.42 1.47 -3.50
N ASN A 41 8.61 1.12 -3.07
CA ASN A 41 9.10 -0.24 -3.02
C ASN A 41 8.49 -1.01 -1.85
N MET A 42 8.45 -0.35 -0.68
CA MET A 42 7.74 -0.85 0.49
C MET A 42 6.25 -1.06 0.18
N LEU A 43 5.60 -0.09 -0.48
CA LEU A 43 4.20 -0.20 -0.89
C LEU A 43 3.96 -1.40 -1.82
N THR A 44 4.87 -1.63 -2.78
CA THR A 44 4.77 -2.75 -3.73
C THR A 44 4.93 -4.09 -3.02
N THR A 45 5.86 -4.21 -2.06
CA THR A 45 5.99 -5.41 -1.22
C THR A 45 4.71 -5.67 -0.42
N VAL A 46 4.12 -4.64 0.19
CA VAL A 46 2.87 -4.77 0.97
C VAL A 46 1.71 -5.21 0.08
N ALA A 47 1.61 -4.69 -1.15
CA ALA A 47 0.58 -5.11 -2.11
C ALA A 47 0.74 -6.60 -2.49
N ILE A 48 1.96 -7.07 -2.75
CA ILE A 48 2.21 -8.47 -3.10
C ILE A 48 1.93 -9.39 -1.90
N LEU A 49 2.40 -9.04 -0.70
CA LEU A 49 2.16 -9.81 0.52
C LEU A 49 0.67 -9.89 0.86
N SER A 50 -0.05 -8.77 0.80
CA SER A 50 -1.48 -8.75 1.09
C SER A 50 -2.30 -9.55 0.08
N TYR A 51 -1.88 -9.60 -1.19
CA TYR A 51 -2.46 -10.50 -2.19
C TYR A 51 -2.26 -11.99 -1.83
N PHE A 52 -1.04 -12.39 -1.45
CA PHE A 52 -0.79 -13.79 -1.04
C PHE A 52 -1.58 -14.17 0.21
N VAL A 53 -1.70 -13.27 1.19
CA VAL A 53 -2.54 -13.50 2.39
C VAL A 53 -4.01 -13.64 2.00
N GLY A 54 -4.54 -12.74 1.17
CA GLY A 54 -5.92 -12.81 0.68
C GLY A 54 -6.20 -14.08 -0.14
N PHE A 55 -5.22 -14.55 -0.91
CA PHE A 55 -5.31 -15.79 -1.67
C PHE A 55 -5.19 -17.03 -0.76
N ALA A 56 -4.35 -17.00 0.27
CA ALA A 56 -4.22 -18.07 1.25
C ALA A 56 -5.53 -18.31 2.01
N PHE A 57 -6.22 -17.24 2.41
CA PHE A 57 -7.53 -17.31 3.05
C PHE A 57 -8.62 -17.91 2.15
N ARG A 58 -8.38 -18.05 0.85
CA ARG A 58 -9.32 -18.66 -0.09
C ARG A 58 -9.30 -20.20 -0.06
N PHE A 59 -8.24 -20.81 0.46
CA PHE A 59 -8.17 -22.27 0.62
C PHE A 59 -9.11 -22.80 1.71
N ASP A 60 -9.64 -21.94 2.60
CA ASP A 60 -10.63 -22.30 3.63
C ASP A 60 -12.01 -21.65 3.33
N PRO A 61 -12.79 -22.23 2.41
CA PRO A 61 -14.01 -21.60 1.89
C PRO A 61 -15.15 -21.54 2.91
N VAL A 62 -15.12 -22.36 3.96
CA VAL A 62 -16.26 -22.53 4.89
C VAL A 62 -16.35 -21.40 5.91
N ARG A 63 -15.21 -20.87 6.38
CA ARG A 63 -15.20 -19.86 7.47
C ARG A 63 -14.73 -18.49 7.03
N VAL A 64 -13.91 -18.40 5.98
CA VAL A 64 -13.13 -17.17 5.70
C VAL A 64 -13.47 -16.52 4.36
N HIS A 65 -14.50 -17.01 3.66
CA HIS A 65 -14.90 -16.47 2.37
C HIS A 65 -15.21 -14.96 2.41
N SER A 66 -15.92 -14.48 3.45
CA SER A 66 -16.24 -13.04 3.58
C SER A 66 -14.99 -12.17 3.73
N HIS A 67 -14.06 -12.59 4.60
CA HIS A 67 -12.81 -11.86 4.86
C HIS A 67 -11.91 -11.83 3.62
N SER A 68 -11.82 -12.93 2.87
CA SER A 68 -11.02 -13.00 1.64
C SER A 68 -11.47 -11.95 0.60
N ARG A 69 -12.78 -11.72 0.46
CA ARG A 69 -13.32 -10.72 -0.47
C ARG A 69 -12.96 -9.29 -0.07
N VAL A 70 -13.04 -8.99 1.23
CA VAL A 70 -12.67 -7.66 1.75
C VAL A 70 -11.17 -7.41 1.56
N ILE A 71 -10.33 -8.41 1.89
CA ILE A 71 -8.87 -8.29 1.71
C ILE A 71 -8.52 -8.09 0.25
N LEU A 72 -9.13 -8.84 -0.68
CA LEU A 72 -8.88 -8.69 -2.11
C LEU A 72 -9.40 -7.35 -2.66
N ALA A 73 -10.52 -6.83 -2.12
CA ALA A 73 -11.04 -5.50 -2.48
C ALA A 73 -10.09 -4.38 -2.04
N VAL A 74 -9.58 -4.44 -0.81
CA VAL A 74 -8.57 -3.50 -0.31
C VAL A 74 -7.28 -3.62 -1.11
N ASN A 75 -6.87 -4.85 -1.43
CA ASN A 75 -5.70 -5.10 -2.27
C ASN A 75 -5.85 -4.44 -3.66
N SER A 76 -7.05 -4.44 -4.26
CA SER A 76 -7.27 -3.72 -5.52
C SER A 76 -6.87 -2.25 -5.42
N VAL A 77 -7.21 -1.56 -4.33
CA VAL A 77 -6.81 -0.16 -4.10
C VAL A 77 -5.28 -0.01 -4.00
N LEU A 78 -4.59 -0.95 -3.34
CA LEU A 78 -3.12 -0.95 -3.28
C LEU A 78 -2.48 -1.09 -4.67
N TRP A 79 -3.04 -1.93 -5.54
CA TRP A 79 -2.60 -2.05 -6.94
C TRP A 79 -2.87 -0.78 -7.75
N HIS A 80 -3.97 -0.06 -7.47
CA HIS A 80 -4.20 1.26 -8.07
C HIS A 80 -3.14 2.27 -7.62
N MET A 81 -2.71 2.26 -6.35
CA MET A 81 -1.60 3.11 -5.91
C MET A 81 -0.29 2.81 -6.66
N LYS A 82 -0.02 1.56 -7.03
CA LYS A 82 1.14 1.21 -7.87
C LYS A 82 1.10 1.88 -9.24
N THR A 83 -0.08 2.18 -9.77
CA THR A 83 -0.20 2.94 -11.03
C THR A 83 0.34 4.35 -10.90
N PHE A 84 0.22 4.97 -9.71
CA PHE A 84 0.82 6.28 -9.44
C PHE A 84 2.35 6.23 -9.44
N ASP A 85 2.97 5.11 -9.05
CA ASP A 85 4.42 4.92 -9.15
C ASP A 85 4.89 5.06 -10.61
N TYR A 86 4.21 4.39 -11.54
CA TYR A 86 4.52 4.48 -12.97
C TYR A 86 4.30 5.90 -13.52
N MET A 87 3.23 6.57 -13.08
CA MET A 87 2.97 7.96 -13.47
C MET A 87 4.01 8.94 -12.89
N SER A 88 4.61 8.64 -11.74
CA SER A 88 5.61 9.50 -11.10
C SER A 88 6.91 9.61 -11.89
N VAL A 89 7.20 8.63 -12.77
CA VAL A 89 8.37 8.65 -13.66
C VAL A 89 8.15 9.58 -14.85
N HIS A 90 6.90 9.92 -15.19
CA HIS A 90 6.62 10.79 -16.33
C HIS A 90 7.10 12.23 -16.06
N PRO A 91 7.85 12.87 -16.98
CA PRO A 91 8.53 14.15 -16.74
C PRO A 91 7.60 15.29 -16.31
N ARG A 92 6.36 15.28 -16.82
CA ARG A 92 5.36 16.29 -16.46
C ARG A 92 4.61 15.96 -15.18
N ILE A 93 4.33 14.67 -14.91
CA ILE A 93 3.40 14.24 -13.85
C ILE A 93 4.14 14.01 -12.52
N GLY A 94 5.40 13.57 -12.57
CA GLY A 94 6.26 13.34 -11.40
C GLY A 94 6.34 14.53 -10.43
N PRO A 95 6.60 15.76 -10.92
CA PRO A 95 6.61 16.94 -10.06
C PRO A 95 5.26 17.19 -9.38
N TYR A 96 4.13 17.00 -10.07
CA TYR A 96 2.80 17.16 -9.48
C TYR A 96 2.51 16.15 -8.39
N ILE A 97 2.85 14.86 -8.59
CA ILE A 97 2.67 13.82 -7.57
C ILE A 97 3.51 14.14 -6.33
N THR A 98 4.74 14.60 -6.53
CA THR A 98 5.63 14.98 -5.41
C THR A 98 5.11 16.20 -4.66
N MET A 99 4.57 17.20 -5.37
CA MET A 99 3.92 18.36 -4.74
C MET A 99 2.66 17.97 -3.97
N ALA A 100 1.79 17.14 -4.56
CA ALA A 100 0.59 16.64 -3.90
C ALA A 100 0.94 15.87 -2.61
N GLY A 101 1.97 15.01 -2.64
CA GLY A 101 2.42 14.30 -1.44
C GLY A 101 2.90 15.25 -0.31
N LYS A 102 3.66 16.30 -0.66
CA LYS A 102 4.08 17.32 0.31
C LYS A 102 2.90 18.11 0.89
N MET A 103 1.91 18.43 0.06
CA MET A 103 0.69 19.12 0.50
C MET A 103 -0.15 18.25 1.46
N VAL A 104 -0.32 16.96 1.15
CA VAL A 104 -1.06 16.03 2.03
C VAL A 104 -0.39 15.92 3.40
N LEU A 105 0.94 15.86 3.46
CA LEU A 105 1.67 15.86 4.73
C LEU A 105 1.43 17.14 5.54
N ALA A 106 1.46 18.31 4.90
CA ALA A 106 1.16 19.58 5.57
C ALA A 106 -0.30 19.64 6.08
N MET A 107 -1.25 19.09 5.33
CA MET A 107 -2.67 19.06 5.70
C MET A 107 -2.97 18.05 6.82
N SER A 108 -2.15 17.02 7.01
CA SER A 108 -2.36 16.01 8.05
C SER A 108 -2.45 16.60 9.47
N TYR A 109 -1.67 17.65 9.76
CA TYR A 109 -1.70 18.35 11.04
C TYR A 109 -3.04 19.07 11.28
N ILE A 110 -3.58 19.72 10.23
CA ILE A 110 -4.87 20.40 10.29
C ILE A 110 -5.99 19.37 10.54
N ILE A 111 -5.93 18.21 9.89
CA ILE A 111 -6.90 17.12 10.09
C ILE A 111 -6.86 16.60 11.53
N ALA A 112 -5.68 16.46 12.13
CA ALA A 112 -5.55 16.03 13.52
C ALA A 112 -6.20 17.03 14.49
N LEU A 113 -5.95 18.34 14.31
CA LEU A 113 -6.60 19.38 15.11
C LEU A 113 -8.13 19.37 14.95
N LEU A 114 -8.63 19.18 13.73
CA LEU A 114 -10.06 19.07 13.46
C LEU A 114 -10.67 17.85 14.17
N MET A 115 -9.99 16.70 14.17
CA MET A 115 -10.49 15.51 14.85
C MET A 115 -10.64 15.74 16.36
N VAL A 116 -9.68 16.43 16.99
CA VAL A 116 -9.72 16.76 18.43
C VAL A 116 -10.91 17.66 18.76
N THR A 117 -11.12 18.72 17.98
CA THR A 117 -12.25 19.65 18.22
C THR A 117 -13.60 18.96 18.00
N LEU A 118 -13.71 18.15 16.94
CA LEU A 118 -14.93 17.36 16.68
C LEU A 118 -15.22 16.35 17.78
N MET A 119 -14.20 15.67 18.33
CA MET A 119 -14.39 14.76 19.47
C MET A 119 -14.86 15.51 20.72
N ALA A 120 -14.29 16.68 21.03
CA ALA A 120 -14.73 17.50 22.17
C ALA A 120 -16.21 17.91 22.06
N PHE A 121 -16.64 18.36 20.87
CA PHE A 121 -18.05 18.65 20.61
C PHE A 121 -18.93 17.39 20.67
N GLY A 122 -18.45 16.26 20.14
CA GLY A 122 -19.16 14.98 20.16
C GLY A 122 -19.47 14.50 21.57
N VAL A 123 -18.47 14.55 22.47
CA VAL A 123 -18.63 14.18 23.89
C VAL A 123 -19.59 15.14 24.60
N ALA A 124 -19.41 16.46 24.42
CA ALA A 124 -20.30 17.44 25.03
C ALA A 124 -21.78 17.25 24.62
N ARG A 125 -22.03 16.91 23.34
CA ARG A 125 -23.38 16.60 22.85
C ARG A 125 -23.93 15.31 23.46
N GLN A 126 -23.11 14.27 23.59
CA GLN A 126 -23.50 13.01 24.24
C GLN A 126 -23.80 13.17 25.74
N SER A 127 -23.18 14.12 26.43
CA SER A 127 -23.46 14.35 27.87
C SER A 127 -24.77 15.09 28.14
N ILE A 128 -25.34 15.77 27.13
CA ILE A 128 -26.59 16.53 27.26
C ILE A 128 -27.82 15.66 26.96
N THR A 129 -27.64 14.52 26.25
CA THR A 129 -28.70 13.53 25.95
C THR A 129 -28.61 12.36 26.92
#